data_AF-A0A2V9MZK1-F1
#
_entry.id   AF-A0A2V9MZK1-F1
#
_cell.length_a   1.000
_cell.length_b   1.000
_cell.length_c   1.000
_cell.angle_alpha   90.00
_cell.angle_beta   90.00
_cell.angle_gamma   90.00
#
_symmetry.space_group_name_H-M   'P 1'
#
loop_
_entity.id
_entity.type
_entity.pdbx_description
1 polymer ?
#
loop_
_entity_poly.entity_id
_entity_poly.type
_entity_poly.pdbx_seq_one_letter_code
_entity_poly.pdbx_strand_id
1 'polypeptide(L)' 'MSIHVKGTTGLVIAAVIMMAVLIAFPAYRVFLAISLGIGIIVALILHLRNKYRPIDDKDVDNKRPLGLD' A
#
# COMPACT_ATOMS: atom_id res chain seq x y z
N MET A 1 15.09 19.61 -1.54
CA MET A 1 14.97 18.97 -0.22
C MET A 1 14.03 17.78 -0.36
N SER A 2 14.55 16.56 -0.58
CA SER A 2 13.71 15.36 -0.69
C SER A 2 13.35 14.91 0.72
N ILE A 3 12.06 14.96 1.04
CA ILE A 3 11.55 14.43 2.30
C ILE A 3 11.50 12.91 2.12
N HIS A 4 12.49 12.19 2.65
CA HIS A 4 12.48 10.73 2.70
C HIS A 4 11.47 10.27 3.74
N VAL A 5 10.19 10.25 3.36
CA VAL A 5 9.14 9.67 4.18
C VAL A 5 9.32 8.15 4.12
N LYS A 6 9.72 7.53 5.24
CA LYS A 6 9.69 6.06 5.36
C LYS A 6 8.26 5.61 5.07
N GLY A 7 8.08 4.60 4.22
CA GLY A 7 6.76 4.08 3.86
C GLY A 7 5.89 3.75 5.08
N THR A 8 6.52 3.36 6.19
CA THR A 8 5.88 3.13 7.50
C THR A 8 5.13 4.37 8.02
N THR A 9 5.68 5.58 7.86
CA THR A 9 5.04 6.81 8.33
C THR A 9 3.77 7.11 7.54
N GLY A 10 3.80 6.90 6.21
CA GLY A 10 2.61 7.04 5.36
C GLY A 10 1.51 6.05 5.73
N LEU A 11 1.89 4.80 6.00
CA LEU A 11 0.95 3.76 6.44
C LEU A 11 0.26 4.11 7.75
N VAL A 12 1.02 4.58 8.75
CA VAL A 12 0.48 4.96 10.07
C VAL A 12 -0.50 6.13 9.94
N ILE A 13 -0.14 7.16 9.15
CA ILE A 13 -1.03 8.31 8.93
C ILE A 13 -2.33 7.87 8.25
N ALA A 14 -2.25 7.04 7.20
CA ALA A 14 -3.42 6.52 6.52
C ALA A 14 -4.33 5.72 7.45
N ALA A 15 -3.75 4.88 8.33
CA ALA A 15 -4.51 4.11 9.31
C ALA A 15 -5.24 5.01 10.32
N VAL A 16 -4.58 6.06 10.81
CA VAL A 16 -5.19 7.04 11.74
C VAL A 16 -6.37 7.76 11.08
N ILE A 17 -6.20 8.21 9.84
CA ILE A 17 -7.27 8.89 9.09
C ILE A 17 -8.47 7.94 8.90
N MET A 18 -8.23 6.69 8.50
CA MET A 18 -9.31 5.70 8.36
C MET A 18 -10.07 5.47 9.66
N MET A 19 -9.36 5.40 10.80
CA MET A 19 -9.99 5.24 12.12
C MET A 19 -10.87 6.45 12.49
N ALA A 20 -10.37 7.67 12.24
CA ALA A 20 -11.12 8.90 12.49
C ALA A 20 -12.40 8.96 11.64
N VAL A 21 -12.33 8.58 10.36
CA VAL A 21 -13.48 8.55 9.46
C VAL A 21 -14.53 7.52 9.91
N LEU A 22 -14.10 6.32 10.34
CA LEU A 22 -15.01 5.29 10.86
C LEU A 22 -15.76 5.70 12.14
N ILE A 23 -15.13 6.52 12.98
CA ILE A 23 -15.75 7.06 14.19
C ILE A 23 -16.73 8.18 13.83
N ALA A 24 -16.32 9.11 12.97
CA ALA A 24 -17.11 10.26 12.57
C ALA A 24 -18.37 9.91 11.76
N PHE A 25 -18.36 8.83 10.98
CA PHE A 25 -19.45 8.44 10.09
C PHE A 25 -20.06 7.09 10.46
N PRO A 26 -20.88 7.01 11.53
CA PRO A 26 -21.42 5.74 12.03
C PRO A 26 -22.37 5.05 11.05
N ALA A 27 -23.13 5.81 10.26
CA ALA A 27 -24.07 5.28 9.27
C ALA A 27 -23.37 4.54 8.11
N TYR A 28 -22.12 4.90 7.82
CA TYR A 28 -21.36 4.32 6.70
C TYR A 28 -20.34 3.27 7.14
N ARG A 29 -20.37 2.86 8.42
CA ARG A 29 -19.39 1.90 8.97
C ARG A 29 -19.32 0.61 8.17
N VAL A 30 -20.46 0.07 7.76
CA VAL A 30 -20.51 -1.18 6.99
C VAL A 30 -19.89 -1.00 5.60
N PHE A 31 -20.24 0.09 4.91
CA PHE A 31 -19.66 0.41 3.60
C PHE A 31 -18.14 0.60 3.69
N LEU A 32 -17.68 1.41 4.64
CA LEU A 32 -16.25 1.67 4.87
C LEU A 32 -15.50 0.41 5.31
N ALA A 33 -16.11 -0.46 6.12
CA ALA A 33 -15.50 -1.72 6.53
C ALA A 33 -15.31 -2.66 5.33
N ILE A 34 -16.28 -2.73 4.41
CA ILE A 34 -16.16 -3.52 3.18
C ILE A 34 -15.04 -2.95 2.29
N SER A 35 -15.00 -1.63 2.09
CA SER A 35 -13.94 -0.99 1.31
C SER A 35 -12.54 -1.22 1.92
N LEU A 36 -12.41 -1.09 3.25
CA LEU A 36 -11.17 -1.39 3.96
C LEU A 36 -10.78 -2.87 3.79
N GLY A 37 -11.75 -3.78 3.89
CA GLY A 37 -11.56 -5.21 3.69
C GLY A 37 -10.98 -5.51 2.30
N ILE A 38 -11.55 -4.93 1.24
CA ILE A 38 -11.04 -5.08 -0.13
C ILE A 38 -9.60 -4.57 -0.22
N GLY A 39 -9.31 -3.40 0.35
CA GLY A 39 -7.95 -2.85 0.39
C GLY A 39 -6.94 -3.79 1.05
N ILE A 40 -7.31 -4.39 2.19
CA ILE A 40 -6.47 -5.37 2.90
C ILE A 40 -6.27 -6.63 2.06
N ILE A 41 -7.31 -7.13 1.39
CA ILE A 41 -7.21 -8.31 0.52
C ILE A 41 -6.22 -8.06 -0.62
N VAL A 42 -6.34 -6.93 -1.32
CA VAL A 42 -5.43 -6.58 -2.41
C VAL A 42 -3.99 -6.43 -1.88
N ALA A 43 -3.81 -5.75 -0.74
CA ALA A 43 -2.49 -5.60 -0.13
C ALA A 43 -1.87 -6.95 0.26
N LEU A 44 -2.66 -7.87 0.80
CA LEU A 44 -2.20 -9.24 1.13
C LEU A 44 -1.83 -10.01 -0.13
N ILE A 45 -2.62 -9.94 -1.20
CA ILE A 45 -2.30 -10.61 -2.46
C ILE A 45 -0.97 -10.08 -3.01
N LEU A 46 -0.78 -8.76 -3.02
CA LEU A 46 0.47 -8.14 -3.49
C LEU A 46 1.65 -8.52 -2.59
N HIS A 47 1.45 -8.53 -1.27
CA HIS A 47 2.47 -8.93 -0.31
C HIS A 47 2.88 -10.39 -0.49
N LEU A 48 1.92 -11.31 -0.61
CA LEU A 48 2.16 -12.73 -0.82
C LEU A 48 2.81 -12.97 -2.18
N ARG A 49 2.34 -12.30 -3.24
CA ARG A 49 2.99 -12.35 -4.56
C ARG A 49 4.46 -11.93 -4.44
N ASN A 50 4.74 -10.79 -3.82
CA ASN A 50 6.12 -10.31 -3.64
C ASN A 50 6.96 -11.25 -2.77
N LYS A 51 6.35 -11.92 -1.79
CA LYS A 51 7.04 -12.87 -0.90
C LYS A 51 7.41 -14.18 -1.61
N TYR A 52 6.53 -14.71 -2.46
CA TYR A 52 6.73 -16.00 -3.14
C TYR A 52 7.34 -15.90 -4.54
N ARG A 53 7.09 -14.79 -5.24
CA ARG A 53 7.69 -14.41 -6.52
C ARG A 53 8.07 -12.94 -6.47
N PRO A 54 9.17 -12.60 -5.77
CA PRO A 54 9.72 -11.26 -5.87
C PRO A 54 10.00 -10.95 -7.34
N ILE A 55 9.66 -9.73 -7.77
CA ILE A 55 10.02 -9.25 -9.11
C ILE A 55 11.55 -9.13 -9.11
N ASP A 56 12.21 -9.93 -9.94
CA ASP A 56 13.66 -9.82 -10.13
C ASP A 56 13.95 -8.73 -11.17
N ASP A 57 15.16 -8.14 -11.13
CA ASP A 57 15.57 -7.11 -12.09
C ASP A 57 15.52 -7.61 -13.54
N LYS A 58 15.52 -8.94 -13.72
CA LYS A 58 15.39 -9.64 -15.01
C LYS A 58 13.97 -9.68 -15.55
N ASP A 59 12.96 -9.57 -14.69
CA ASP A 59 11.53 -9.56 -15.06
C ASP A 59 11.05 -8.15 -15.45
N VAL A 60 11.82 -7.12 -15.09
CA VAL A 60 11.61 -5.75 -15.54
C VAL A 60 12.37 -5.59 -16.86
N ASP A 61 11.64 -5.72 -17.98
CA ASP A 61 12.18 -5.50 -19.33
C ASP A 61 13.10 -4.27 -19.31
N ASN A 62 14.39 -4.50 -19.59
CA ASN A 62 15.55 -3.67 -19.26
C ASN A 62 15.36 -2.20 -19.69
N LYS A 63 14.62 -1.45 -18.89
CA LYS A 63 14.53 -0.01 -18.94
C LYS A 63 15.32 0.51 -17.75
N ARG A 64 16.64 0.32 -17.79
CA ARG A 64 17.58 1.17 -17.05
C ARG A 64 17.86 2.40 -17.91
N PRO A 65 17.07 3.49 -17.82
CA PRO A 65 17.31 4.69 -18.62
C PRO A 65 18.62 5.43 -18.26
N LEU A 66 19.32 4.97 -17.21
CA LEU A 66 20.47 5.68 -16.63
C LEU A 66 21.80 4.93 -16.74
N GLY A 67 21.84 3.73 -17.31
CA GLY A 67 23.09 3.05 -17.70
C GLY A 67 24.18 2.98 -16.62
N LEU A 68 23.81 2.65 -15.38
CA LEU A 68 24.76 2.45 -14.29
C LEU A 68 25.01 0.94 -14.10
N ASP A 69 26.30 0.56 -14.12
CA ASP A 69 26.84 -0.77 -13.79
C ASP A 69 26.66 -1.09 -12.30
#